data_AF-A0A2T0L1Q1-F1
#
_entry.id   AF-A0A2T0L1Q1-F1
#
_cell.length_a   1.000
_cell.length_b   1.000
_cell.length_c   1.000
_cell.angle_alpha   90.00
_cell.angle_beta   90.00
_cell.angle_gamma   90.00
#
_symmetry.space_group_name_H-M   'P 1'
#
loop_
_entity.id
_entity.type
_entity.pdbx_description
1 polymer ?
#
loop_
_entity_poly.entity_id
_entity_poly.type
_entity_poly.pdbx_seq_one_letter_code
_entity_poly.pdbx_strand_id
1 'polypeptide(L)'
;MKLYATNDIPTSIRRAHGDFTHVLVNRGYTTIKPVFFRSVLIADLPVYQWGFWKDATRGQHERWRKNGGVLIDEYAFSDKSGAADVLVFVECPMTMQRIVQSSQHIAEYTVIPRPHTWRVHEECIELRTPTVDALRLLWRAAHGRRISDDQLARETGVPRQHVTYMRASLKPTEEWVMKPRLQPEFAAFQAAWEWIGAGRCAFRKEVREAGHRAAIKEMARLGHIALERVQAYPDVEPDWERVERRRLEAMADLAAVRSLLEGLPDHLQA
;
A
#
# COMPACT_ATOMS: atom_id res chain seq x y z
N MET A 1 -18.79 -19.37 1.96
CA MET A 1 -18.43 -18.08 2.56
C MET A 1 -19.55 -17.09 2.28
N LYS A 2 -20.21 -16.58 3.32
CA LYS A 2 -21.26 -15.57 3.16
C LYS A 2 -20.60 -14.19 3.01
N LEU A 3 -21.13 -13.38 2.09
CA LEU A 3 -20.64 -12.04 1.81
C LEU A 3 -21.78 -11.05 1.98
N TYR A 4 -21.49 -9.92 2.59
CA TYR A 4 -22.40 -8.80 2.72
C TYR A 4 -21.72 -7.50 2.27
N ALA A 5 -22.53 -6.54 1.87
CA ALA A 5 -22.07 -5.19 1.60
C ALA A 5 -22.53 -4.23 2.71
N THR A 6 -21.84 -3.12 2.90
CA THR A 6 -22.28 -2.09 3.85
C THR A 6 -21.96 -0.68 3.36
N ASN A 7 -22.77 0.30 3.77
CA ASN A 7 -22.45 1.72 3.65
C ASN A 7 -21.98 2.33 4.99
N ASP A 8 -22.06 1.58 6.09
CA ASP A 8 -21.71 2.01 7.44
C ASP A 8 -20.80 0.96 8.10
N ILE A 9 -19.50 1.19 7.94
CA ILE A 9 -18.44 0.32 8.47
C ILE A 9 -18.49 0.28 10.02
N PRO A 10 -18.51 1.42 10.77
CA PRO A 10 -18.60 1.38 12.23
C PRO A 10 -19.79 0.57 12.76
N THR A 11 -20.98 0.76 12.19
CA THR A 11 -22.18 0.03 12.64
C THR A 11 -22.10 -1.45 12.29
N SER A 12 -21.52 -1.80 11.14
CA SER A 12 -21.27 -3.21 10.77
C SER A 12 -20.31 -3.90 11.73
N ILE A 13 -19.24 -3.22 12.16
CA ILE A 13 -18.30 -3.75 13.16
C ILE A 13 -19.02 -3.98 14.49
N ARG A 14 -19.85 -3.03 14.94
CA ARG A 14 -20.62 -3.17 16.18
C ARG A 14 -21.60 -4.33 16.13
N ARG A 15 -22.35 -4.46 15.03
CA ARG A 15 -23.27 -5.57 14.82
C ARG A 15 -22.53 -6.90 14.89
N ALA A 16 -21.43 -7.04 14.14
CA ALA A 16 -20.61 -8.24 14.17
C ALA A 16 -20.08 -8.55 15.58
N HIS A 17 -19.62 -7.54 16.32
CA HIS A 17 -19.12 -7.73 17.69
C HIS A 17 -20.23 -8.05 18.70
N GLY A 18 -21.47 -7.61 18.44
CA GLY A 18 -22.64 -7.96 19.26
C GLY A 18 -22.97 -9.45 19.20
N ASP A 19 -22.72 -10.08 18.05
CA ASP A 19 -23.11 -11.47 17.76
C ASP A 19 -21.92 -12.45 17.85
N PHE A 20 -20.68 -11.98 17.66
CA PHE A 20 -19.49 -12.82 17.52
C PHE A 20 -18.31 -12.39 18.39
N THR A 21 -17.43 -13.34 18.69
CA THR A 21 -16.35 -13.15 19.67
C THR A 21 -15.11 -12.52 19.02
N HIS A 22 -14.73 -12.96 17.83
CA HIS A 22 -13.50 -12.54 17.14
C HIS A 22 -13.84 -11.81 15.85
N VAL A 23 -13.89 -10.49 15.90
CA VAL A 23 -14.13 -9.64 14.73
C VAL A 23 -12.80 -9.09 14.20
N LEU A 24 -12.54 -9.33 12.92
CA LEU A 24 -11.37 -8.85 12.22
C LEU A 24 -11.74 -7.63 11.37
N VAL A 25 -10.98 -6.55 11.49
CA VAL A 25 -11.15 -5.32 10.71
C VAL A 25 -9.92 -5.13 9.84
N ASN A 26 -10.05 -5.40 8.53
CA ASN A 26 -8.94 -5.20 7.60
C ASN A 26 -8.78 -3.71 7.28
N ARG A 27 -7.67 -3.13 7.76
CA ARG A 27 -7.23 -1.74 7.55
C ARG A 27 -6.04 -1.65 6.59
N GLY A 28 -5.87 -2.63 5.71
CA GLY A 28 -4.88 -2.56 4.65
C GLY A 28 -5.34 -1.67 3.50
N TYR A 29 -5.00 -0.39 3.49
CA TYR A 29 -5.38 0.48 2.37
C TYR A 29 -4.63 0.13 1.09
N THR A 30 -5.36 -0.01 -0.01
CA THR A 30 -4.82 -0.35 -1.32
C THR A 30 -5.04 0.73 -2.36
N THR A 31 -5.98 1.65 -2.18
CA THR A 31 -6.09 2.80 -3.08
C THR A 31 -4.93 3.79 -2.86
N ILE A 32 -4.66 4.64 -3.85
CA ILE A 32 -3.60 5.66 -3.82
C ILE A 32 -3.97 6.80 -2.86
N LYS A 33 -5.26 7.15 -2.80
CA LYS A 33 -5.83 8.18 -1.92
C LYS A 33 -6.90 7.53 -1.03
N PRO A 34 -6.50 6.76 0.01
CA PRO A 34 -7.45 6.04 0.83
C PRO A 34 -8.29 6.99 1.70
N VAL A 35 -9.56 6.62 1.86
CA VAL A 35 -10.42 7.21 2.88
C VAL A 35 -10.09 6.53 4.20
N PHE A 36 -9.38 7.27 5.08
CA PHE A 36 -8.96 6.71 6.36
C PHE A 36 -10.15 6.47 7.29
N PHE A 37 -10.31 5.22 7.69
CA PHE A 37 -11.19 4.82 8.78
C PHE A 37 -10.67 5.38 10.09
N ARG A 38 -11.55 6.06 10.82
CA ARG A 38 -11.26 6.68 12.10
C ARG A 38 -11.58 5.67 13.20
N SER A 39 -10.54 5.05 13.78
CA SER A 39 -10.71 4.05 14.85
C SER A 39 -11.46 4.56 16.08
N VAL A 40 -11.50 5.88 16.30
CA VAL A 40 -12.33 6.51 17.36
C VAL A 40 -13.83 6.15 17.23
N LEU A 41 -14.29 5.84 16.02
CA LEU A 41 -15.68 5.45 15.75
C LEU A 41 -16.03 4.06 16.29
N ILE A 42 -15.08 3.32 16.88
CA ILE A 42 -15.29 2.03 17.56
C ILE A 42 -14.49 1.96 18.87
N ALA A 43 -14.07 3.10 19.42
CA ALA A 43 -13.19 3.14 20.60
C ALA A 43 -13.86 2.66 21.90
N ASP A 44 -15.19 2.55 21.89
CA ASP A 44 -16.00 1.94 22.94
C ASP A 44 -15.87 0.40 23.02
N LEU A 45 -15.36 -0.24 21.96
CA LEU A 45 -15.18 -1.69 21.88
C LEU A 45 -13.79 -2.14 22.41
N PRO A 46 -13.61 -3.41 22.79
CA PRO A 46 -12.29 -3.98 23.08
C PRO A 46 -11.46 -4.09 21.79
N VAL A 47 -10.78 -3.01 21.44
CA VAL A 47 -9.99 -2.87 20.20
C VAL A 47 -8.52 -3.23 20.43
N TYR A 48 -7.98 -4.04 19.53
CA TYR A 48 -6.57 -4.41 19.45
C TYR A 48 -6.01 -4.00 18.09
N GLN A 49 -4.71 -3.76 18.01
CA GLN A 49 -4.01 -3.46 16.77
C GLN A 49 -2.96 -4.51 16.48
N TRP A 50 -2.82 -4.88 15.21
CA TRP A 50 -1.82 -5.82 14.77
C TRP A 50 -1.32 -5.55 13.36
N GLY A 51 -0.03 -5.73 13.17
CA GLY A 51 0.58 -5.84 11.84
C GLY A 51 1.67 -6.89 11.88
N PHE A 52 1.66 -7.83 10.93
CA PHE A 52 2.56 -9.00 10.97
C PHE A 52 4.06 -8.63 11.03
N TRP A 53 4.43 -7.45 10.50
CA TRP A 53 5.79 -6.92 10.49
C TRP A 53 6.14 -6.06 11.72
N LYS A 54 5.22 -5.87 12.66
CA LYS A 54 5.39 -5.01 13.84
C LYS A 54 5.42 -5.85 15.12
N ASP A 55 6.63 -6.19 15.56
CA ASP A 55 6.82 -6.98 16.79
C ASP A 55 6.17 -6.34 18.03
N ALA A 56 6.15 -5.01 18.11
CA ALA A 56 5.50 -4.26 19.19
C ALA A 56 3.99 -4.56 19.33
N THR A 57 3.33 -5.07 18.28
CA THR A 57 1.89 -5.38 18.28
C THR A 57 1.59 -6.86 18.59
N ARG A 58 2.62 -7.71 18.72
CA ARG A 58 2.43 -9.16 18.93
C ARG A 58 1.63 -9.49 20.19
N GLY A 59 1.94 -8.83 21.30
CA GLY A 59 1.20 -9.02 22.55
C GLY A 59 -0.26 -8.56 22.49
N GLN A 60 -0.62 -7.64 21.59
CA GLN A 60 -2.03 -7.28 21.37
C GLN A 60 -2.78 -8.38 20.64
N HIS A 61 -2.16 -8.99 19.62
CA HIS A 61 -2.73 -10.11 18.87
C HIS A 61 -2.97 -11.33 19.74
N GLU A 62 -2.01 -11.69 20.61
CA GLU A 62 -2.16 -12.79 21.56
C GLU A 62 -3.32 -12.56 22.54
N ARG A 63 -3.49 -11.32 23.03
CA ARG A 63 -4.62 -10.97 23.90
C ARG A 63 -5.96 -11.05 23.17
N TRP A 64 -6.03 -10.56 21.93
CA TRP A 64 -7.23 -10.68 21.11
C TRP A 64 -7.60 -12.14 20.85
N ARG A 65 -6.62 -12.99 20.50
CA ARG A 65 -6.85 -14.43 20.31
C ARG A 65 -7.45 -15.08 21.55
N LYS A 66 -6.96 -14.73 22.74
CA LYS A 66 -7.43 -15.29 24.01
C LYS A 66 -8.79 -14.75 24.44
N ASN A 67 -9.05 -13.46 24.26
CA ASN A 67 -10.16 -12.77 24.92
C ASN A 67 -11.29 -12.36 23.97
N GLY A 68 -11.10 -12.44 22.65
CA GLY A 68 -12.03 -11.88 21.68
C GLY A 68 -11.95 -10.35 21.59
N GLY A 69 -12.91 -9.77 20.89
CA GLY A 69 -13.01 -8.35 20.58
C GLY A 69 -12.72 -8.04 19.11
N VAL A 70 -12.30 -6.80 18.86
CA VAL A 70 -12.05 -6.28 17.50
C VAL A 70 -10.54 -6.17 17.25
N LEU A 71 -10.04 -6.88 16.25
CA LEU A 71 -8.65 -6.74 15.79
C LEU A 71 -8.58 -5.85 14.56
N ILE A 72 -7.87 -4.74 14.65
CA ILE A 72 -7.49 -3.93 13.50
C ILE A 72 -6.22 -4.53 12.90
N ASP A 73 -6.38 -5.17 11.74
CA ASP A 73 -5.29 -5.75 10.95
C ASP A 73 -4.78 -4.74 9.93
N GLU A 74 -3.53 -4.33 10.06
CA GLU A 74 -2.89 -3.39 9.15
C GLU A 74 -2.43 -4.04 7.83
N TYR A 75 -2.42 -5.37 7.72
CA TYR A 75 -1.94 -6.05 6.52
C TYR A 75 -2.97 -5.98 5.39
N ALA A 76 -2.47 -5.89 4.14
CA ALA A 76 -3.32 -5.78 2.95
C ALA A 76 -4.22 -7.02 2.74
N PHE A 77 -3.72 -8.18 3.19
CA PHE A 77 -4.43 -9.45 3.21
C PHE A 77 -4.58 -9.87 4.67
N SER A 78 -5.73 -10.42 5.05
CA SER A 78 -5.96 -10.86 6.43
C SER A 78 -5.62 -12.32 6.72
N ASP A 79 -4.96 -12.98 5.78
CA ASP A 79 -4.53 -14.38 5.84
C ASP A 79 -3.62 -14.68 7.05
N LYS A 80 -2.79 -13.71 7.46
CA LYS A 80 -1.86 -13.91 8.57
C LYS A 80 -2.46 -13.68 9.96
N SER A 81 -3.61 -13.02 10.07
CA SER A 81 -4.28 -12.78 11.36
C SER A 81 -4.74 -14.08 12.03
N GLY A 82 -4.97 -15.10 11.20
CA GLY A 82 -5.51 -16.39 11.56
C GLY A 82 -7.03 -16.38 11.71
N ALA A 83 -7.59 -17.42 12.33
CA ALA A 83 -9.04 -17.60 12.45
C ALA A 83 -9.75 -16.43 13.16
N ALA A 84 -10.88 -16.02 12.59
CA ALA A 84 -11.82 -15.05 13.13
C ALA A 84 -13.26 -15.45 12.73
N ASP A 85 -14.26 -14.93 13.42
CA ASP A 85 -15.67 -15.22 13.12
C ASP A 85 -16.11 -14.40 11.90
N VAL A 86 -15.83 -13.10 11.93
CA VAL A 86 -16.26 -12.12 10.93
C VAL A 86 -15.10 -11.26 10.48
N LEU A 87 -15.06 -10.95 9.18
CA LEU A 87 -14.16 -9.95 8.60
C LEU A 87 -14.95 -8.74 8.12
N VAL A 88 -14.51 -7.54 8.47
CA VAL A 88 -15.01 -6.28 7.95
C VAL A 88 -13.88 -5.51 7.27
N PHE A 89 -14.00 -5.26 5.97
CA PHE A 89 -13.09 -4.36 5.28
C PHE A 89 -13.41 -2.90 5.61
N VAL A 90 -12.39 -2.06 5.76
CA VAL A 90 -12.60 -0.60 5.88
C VAL A 90 -12.46 0.16 4.56
N GLU A 91 -11.95 -0.52 3.53
CA GLU A 91 -11.82 -0.01 2.17
C GLU A 91 -12.28 -1.12 1.21
N CYS A 92 -13.08 -0.77 0.21
CA CYS A 92 -13.49 -1.72 -0.83
C CYS A 92 -12.25 -2.29 -1.54
N PRO A 93 -12.02 -3.61 -1.54
CA PRO A 93 -10.95 -4.24 -2.29
C PRO A 93 -11.03 -3.91 -3.79
N MET A 94 -9.89 -3.92 -4.48
CA MET A 94 -9.82 -3.73 -5.94
C MET A 94 -9.77 -5.04 -6.73
N THR A 95 -9.51 -6.17 -6.06
CA THR A 95 -9.32 -7.48 -6.71
C THR A 95 -10.09 -8.57 -5.98
N MET A 96 -10.56 -9.56 -6.74
CA MET A 96 -11.21 -10.75 -6.19
C MET A 96 -10.24 -11.58 -5.33
N GLN A 97 -8.96 -11.63 -5.73
CA GLN A 97 -7.92 -12.30 -4.95
C GLN A 97 -7.85 -11.76 -3.52
N ARG A 98 -7.95 -10.44 -3.34
CA ARG A 98 -7.88 -9.82 -2.01
C ARG A 98 -9.05 -10.23 -1.12
N ILE A 99 -10.25 -10.31 -1.68
CA ILE A 99 -11.44 -10.79 -0.96
C ILE A 99 -11.22 -12.25 -0.55
N VAL A 100 -10.90 -13.12 -1.52
CA VAL A 100 -10.74 -14.56 -1.29
C VAL A 100 -9.66 -14.84 -0.25
N GLN A 101 -8.46 -14.27 -0.40
CA GLN A 101 -7.34 -14.53 0.51
C GLN A 101 -7.59 -14.00 1.91
N SER A 102 -8.16 -12.80 2.05
CA SER A 102 -8.45 -12.22 3.37
C SER A 102 -9.52 -13.01 4.12
N SER A 103 -10.43 -13.66 3.40
CA SER A 103 -11.55 -14.39 3.98
C SER A 103 -11.30 -15.88 4.22
N GLN A 104 -10.10 -16.40 3.94
CA GLN A 104 -9.77 -17.84 4.03
C GLN A 104 -9.99 -18.45 5.42
N HIS A 105 -9.86 -17.65 6.48
CA HIS A 105 -9.93 -18.10 7.87
C HIS A 105 -11.15 -17.52 8.61
N ILE A 106 -12.17 -17.12 7.87
CA ILE A 106 -13.37 -16.48 8.41
C ILE A 106 -14.48 -17.52 8.51
N ALA A 107 -14.98 -17.75 9.73
CA ALA A 107 -15.94 -18.81 10.01
C ALA A 107 -17.34 -18.49 9.45
N GLU A 108 -17.79 -17.24 9.59
CA GLU A 108 -19.19 -16.88 9.36
C GLU A 108 -19.38 -16.10 8.06
N TYR A 109 -18.91 -14.86 8.02
CA TYR A 109 -19.10 -13.99 6.88
C TYR A 109 -18.08 -12.86 6.78
N THR A 110 -17.99 -12.28 5.58
CA THR A 110 -17.18 -11.09 5.30
C THR A 110 -18.07 -9.93 4.86
N VAL A 111 -17.81 -8.75 5.38
CA VAL A 111 -18.49 -7.50 5.05
C VAL A 111 -17.55 -6.61 4.24
N ILE A 112 -18.02 -6.18 3.07
CA ILE A 112 -17.28 -5.33 2.14
C ILE A 112 -17.96 -3.96 2.06
N PRO A 113 -17.26 -2.84 2.30
CA PRO A 113 -17.88 -1.55 2.20
C PRO A 113 -18.12 -1.19 0.73
N ARG A 114 -19.28 -0.61 0.44
CA ARG A 114 -19.55 -0.03 -0.88
C ARG A 114 -18.73 1.25 -1.00
N PRO A 115 -17.94 1.44 -2.07
CA PRO A 115 -17.26 2.69 -2.27
C PRO A 115 -18.29 3.79 -2.59
N HIS A 116 -18.09 5.01 -2.07
CA HIS A 116 -18.92 6.15 -2.44
C HIS A 116 -18.85 6.47 -3.95
N THR A 117 -17.70 6.16 -4.57
CA THR A 117 -17.47 6.26 -6.01
C THR A 117 -16.39 5.27 -6.43
N TRP A 118 -16.52 4.69 -7.63
CA TRP A 118 -15.50 3.84 -8.24
C TRP A 118 -14.32 4.62 -8.81
N ARG A 119 -14.44 5.95 -8.93
CA ARG A 119 -13.41 6.81 -9.54
C ARG A 119 -12.04 6.66 -8.88
N VAL A 120 -12.00 6.45 -7.56
CA VAL A 120 -10.73 6.27 -6.83
C VAL A 120 -10.08 4.94 -7.22
N HIS A 121 -10.86 3.87 -7.36
CA HIS A 121 -10.38 2.56 -7.80
C HIS A 121 -9.90 2.60 -9.25
N GLU A 122 -10.67 3.25 -10.13
CA GLU A 122 -10.32 3.47 -11.54
C GLU A 122 -9.02 4.28 -11.67
N GLU A 123 -8.87 5.40 -10.96
CA GLU A 123 -7.63 6.20 -10.93
C GLU A 123 -6.44 5.36 -10.43
N CYS A 124 -6.64 4.47 -9.47
CA CYS A 124 -5.59 3.57 -9.01
C CYS A 124 -5.12 2.59 -10.07
N ILE A 125 -6.04 2.03 -10.86
CA ILE A 125 -5.72 1.16 -11.99
C ILE A 125 -5.00 1.96 -13.07
N GLU A 126 -5.49 3.13 -13.43
CA GLU A 126 -4.83 3.98 -14.43
C GLU A 126 -3.38 4.31 -14.07
N LEU A 127 -3.11 4.58 -12.79
CA LEU A 127 -1.78 4.97 -12.35
C LEU A 127 -0.85 3.77 -12.09
N ARG A 128 -1.35 2.61 -11.67
CA ARG A 128 -0.53 1.41 -11.38
C ARG A 128 -0.38 0.49 -12.58
N THR A 129 -1.36 0.48 -13.47
CA THR A 129 -1.39 -0.26 -14.73
C THR A 129 -1.78 0.70 -15.87
N PRO A 130 -0.91 1.67 -16.19
CA PRO A 130 -1.18 2.67 -17.22
C PRO A 130 -1.33 2.03 -18.61
N THR A 131 -1.99 2.76 -19.51
CA THR A 131 -2.04 2.39 -20.93
C THR A 131 -0.64 2.33 -21.52
N VAL A 132 -0.47 1.49 -22.55
CA VAL A 132 0.80 1.39 -23.31
C VAL A 132 1.23 2.76 -23.83
N ASP A 133 0.31 3.57 -24.36
CA ASP A 133 0.63 4.89 -24.90
C ASP A 133 1.16 5.86 -23.84
N ALA A 134 0.49 5.91 -22.68
CA ALA A 134 0.94 6.73 -21.56
C ALA A 134 2.31 6.28 -21.04
N LEU A 135 2.56 4.97 -21.04
CA LEU A 135 3.84 4.41 -20.60
C LEU A 135 4.96 4.62 -21.64
N ARG A 136 4.64 4.55 -22.94
CA ARG A 136 5.56 4.86 -24.05
C ARG A 136 6.01 6.31 -24.02
N LEU A 137 5.13 7.23 -23.64
CA LEU A 137 5.49 8.64 -23.43
C LEU A 137 6.60 8.76 -22.37
N LEU A 138 6.43 8.11 -21.21
CA LEU A 138 7.45 8.10 -20.16
C LEU A 138 8.74 7.40 -20.60
N TRP A 139 8.60 6.27 -21.30
CA TRP A 139 9.73 5.47 -21.80
C TRP A 139 10.60 6.25 -22.77
N ARG A 140 10.01 6.95 -23.75
CA ARG A 140 10.76 7.74 -24.74
C ARG A 140 11.61 8.83 -24.08
N ALA A 141 11.10 9.45 -23.02
CA ALA A 141 11.85 10.46 -22.27
C ALA A 141 12.94 9.81 -21.40
N ALA A 142 12.73 8.61 -20.86
CA ALA A 142 13.60 8.04 -19.83
C ALA A 142 14.56 6.93 -20.30
N HIS A 143 14.33 6.30 -21.47
CA HIS A 143 15.07 5.14 -21.97
C HIS A 143 16.58 5.27 -21.77
N GLY A 144 17.18 4.35 -21.01
CA GLY A 144 18.63 4.32 -20.74
C GLY A 144 19.18 5.43 -19.85
N ARG A 145 18.33 6.37 -19.42
CA ARG A 145 18.74 7.57 -18.71
C ARG A 145 18.58 7.38 -17.20
N ARG A 146 19.43 8.13 -16.50
CA ARG A 146 19.28 8.42 -15.07
C ARG A 146 18.55 9.76 -14.94
N ILE A 147 17.31 9.73 -14.49
CA ILE A 147 16.43 10.91 -14.45
C ILE A 147 15.58 10.93 -13.18
N SER A 148 15.33 12.11 -12.62
CA SER A 148 14.46 12.28 -11.45
C SER A 148 12.99 12.37 -11.87
N ASP A 149 12.07 12.10 -10.94
CA ASP A 149 10.63 12.23 -11.22
C ASP A 149 10.24 13.65 -11.63
N ASP A 150 10.89 14.66 -11.05
CA ASP A 150 10.64 16.06 -11.37
C ASP A 150 11.07 16.39 -12.80
N GLN A 151 12.22 15.87 -13.22
CA GLN A 151 12.69 16.07 -14.58
C GLN A 151 11.82 15.31 -15.59
N LEU A 152 11.49 14.05 -15.30
CA LEU A 152 10.62 13.24 -16.16
C LEU A 152 9.22 13.85 -16.30
N ALA A 153 8.66 14.39 -15.21
CA ALA A 153 7.39 15.12 -15.22
C ALA A 153 7.46 16.37 -16.10
N ARG A 154 8.55 17.14 -16.03
CA ARG A 154 8.76 18.32 -16.90
C ARG A 154 8.90 17.94 -18.37
N GLU A 155 9.66 16.88 -18.68
CA GLU A 155 9.92 16.45 -20.07
C GLU A 155 8.66 15.86 -20.73
N THR A 156 7.78 15.22 -19.96
CA THR A 156 6.59 14.52 -20.51
C THR A 156 5.29 15.28 -20.33
N GLY A 157 5.27 16.33 -19.50
CA GLY A 157 4.06 17.03 -19.09
C GLY A 157 3.15 16.24 -18.13
N VAL A 158 3.53 15.00 -17.78
CA VAL A 158 2.77 14.16 -16.84
C VAL A 158 2.99 14.68 -15.42
N PRO A 159 1.94 14.87 -14.61
CA PRO A 159 2.11 15.30 -13.22
C PRO A 159 3.07 14.38 -12.46
N ARG A 160 4.02 14.97 -11.72
CA ARG A 160 5.02 14.25 -10.91
C ARG A 160 4.42 13.15 -10.03
N GLN A 161 3.24 13.41 -9.44
CA GLN A 161 2.53 12.42 -8.63
C GLN A 161 2.16 11.17 -9.45
N HIS A 162 1.71 11.35 -10.69
CA HIS A 162 1.37 10.24 -11.59
C HIS A 162 2.62 9.49 -12.06
N VAL A 163 3.68 10.22 -12.43
CA VAL A 163 4.99 9.65 -12.80
C VAL A 163 5.47 8.68 -11.72
N THR A 164 5.35 9.07 -10.45
CA THR A 164 5.80 8.27 -9.29
C THR A 164 5.19 6.86 -9.28
N TYR A 165 3.91 6.74 -9.68
CA TYR A 165 3.19 5.46 -9.74
C TYR A 165 3.41 4.74 -11.07
N MET A 166 3.20 5.45 -12.20
CA MET A 166 3.24 4.87 -13.54
C MET A 166 4.61 4.26 -13.88
N ARG A 167 5.70 4.92 -13.44
CA ARG A 167 7.07 4.48 -13.73
C ARG A 167 7.38 3.08 -13.20
N ALA A 168 6.66 2.59 -12.19
CA ALA A 168 6.91 1.26 -11.62
C ALA A 168 6.76 0.16 -12.69
N SER A 169 5.90 0.37 -13.70
CA SER A 169 5.74 -0.55 -14.83
C SER A 169 6.95 -0.61 -15.77
N LEU A 170 7.77 0.45 -15.80
CA LEU A 170 9.06 0.50 -16.51
C LEU A 170 10.21 -0.13 -15.72
N LYS A 171 9.97 -0.55 -14.47
CA LYS A 171 10.95 -1.16 -13.56
C LYS A 171 12.28 -0.40 -13.44
N PRO A 172 12.27 0.94 -13.25
CA PRO A 172 13.51 1.65 -12.97
C PRO A 172 14.12 1.18 -11.64
N THR A 173 15.44 1.33 -11.53
CA THR A 173 16.15 1.11 -10.27
C THR A 173 16.37 2.45 -9.57
N GLU A 174 15.95 2.54 -8.30
CA GLU A 174 16.13 3.75 -7.51
C GLU A 174 17.58 3.89 -7.02
N GLU A 175 18.23 4.99 -7.39
CA GLU A 175 19.55 5.41 -6.96
C GLU A 175 19.45 6.62 -6.04
N TRP A 176 20.30 6.65 -5.02
CA TRP A 176 20.42 7.73 -4.06
C TRP A 176 21.74 8.45 -4.31
N VAL A 177 21.65 9.74 -4.63
CA VAL A 177 22.81 10.64 -4.70
C VAL A 177 22.87 11.40 -3.36
N MET A 178 23.91 11.13 -2.60
CA MET A 178 24.12 11.63 -1.24
C MET A 178 25.31 12.57 -1.25
N LYS A 179 25.08 13.84 -0.91
CA LYS A 179 26.14 14.87 -0.82
C LYS A 179 26.22 15.41 0.62
N PRO A 180 27.36 15.24 1.32
CA PRO A 180 27.58 15.84 2.63
C PRO A 180 27.37 17.36 2.62
N ARG A 181 26.84 17.89 3.72
CA ARG A 181 26.74 19.33 3.98
C ARG A 181 27.31 19.71 5.33
N LEU A 182 26.74 19.13 6.39
CA LEU A 182 27.08 19.41 7.78
C LEU A 182 27.27 18.10 8.51
N GLN A 183 28.43 17.95 9.17
CA GLN A 183 28.72 16.74 9.94
C GLN A 183 27.71 16.56 11.08
N PRO A 184 27.14 15.36 11.25
CA PRO A 184 26.28 15.06 12.38
C PRO A 184 27.10 14.90 13.66
N GLU A 185 26.54 15.34 14.79
CA GLU A 185 27.13 15.11 16.11
C GLU A 185 26.62 13.81 16.75
N PHE A 186 25.44 13.34 16.33
CA PHE A 186 24.81 12.15 16.90
C PHE A 186 25.56 10.87 16.53
N ALA A 187 25.99 10.11 17.55
CA ALA A 187 26.81 8.91 17.39
C ALA A 187 26.21 7.87 16.42
N ALA A 188 24.89 7.69 16.43
CA ALA A 188 24.22 6.72 15.55
C ALA A 188 24.30 7.08 14.05
N PHE A 189 24.70 8.31 13.70
CA PHE A 189 24.86 8.74 12.32
C PHE A 189 26.29 8.61 11.80
N GLN A 190 27.30 8.45 12.67
CA GLN A 190 28.72 8.47 12.28
C GLN A 190 29.05 7.39 11.24
N ALA A 191 28.61 6.15 11.46
CA ALA A 191 28.85 5.05 10.52
C ALA A 191 28.26 5.34 9.12
N ALA A 192 27.06 5.90 9.06
CA ALA A 192 26.43 6.27 7.79
C ALA A 192 27.10 7.49 7.14
N TRP A 193 27.57 8.44 7.94
CA TRP A 193 28.30 9.63 7.49
C TRP A 193 29.64 9.26 6.86
N GLU A 194 30.43 8.44 7.54
CA GLU A 194 31.70 7.91 7.05
C GLU A 194 31.50 7.11 5.76
N TRP A 195 30.43 6.29 5.71
CA TRP A 195 30.09 5.53 4.51
C TRP A 195 29.79 6.43 3.31
N ILE A 196 29.07 7.54 3.50
CA ILE A 196 28.83 8.55 2.44
C ILE A 196 30.14 9.21 2.00
N GLY A 197 31.09 9.43 2.92
CA GLY A 197 32.39 10.03 2.62
C GLY A 197 32.26 11.44 2.05
N ALA A 198 33.00 11.76 0.99
CA ALA A 198 32.92 13.05 0.28
C ALA A 198 31.65 13.20 -0.60
N GLY A 199 30.84 12.16 -0.69
CA GLY A 199 29.70 12.06 -1.59
C GLY A 199 29.63 10.66 -2.19
N ARG A 200 28.41 10.12 -2.28
CA ARG A 200 28.19 8.76 -2.79
C ARG A 200 26.93 8.70 -3.62
N CYS A 201 27.01 7.97 -4.73
CA CYS A 201 25.86 7.48 -5.46
C CYS A 201 25.77 5.97 -5.23
N ALA A 202 24.61 5.48 -4.80
CA ALA A 202 24.39 4.05 -4.54
C ALA A 202 22.96 3.66 -4.83
N PHE A 203 22.74 2.40 -5.20
CA PHE A 203 21.40 1.87 -5.33
C PHE A 203 20.72 1.79 -3.97
N ARG A 204 19.41 2.01 -3.93
CA ARG A 204 18.63 1.90 -2.68
C ARG A 204 18.77 0.53 -2.00
N LYS A 205 19.01 -0.54 -2.78
CA LYS A 205 19.26 -1.89 -2.28
C LYS A 205 20.57 -1.94 -1.49
N GLU A 206 21.66 -1.42 -2.04
CA GLU A 206 22.98 -1.35 -1.40
C GLU A 206 22.93 -0.54 -0.10
N VAL A 207 22.24 0.61 -0.13
CA VAL A 207 22.03 1.45 1.08
C VAL A 207 21.31 0.67 2.19
N ARG A 208 20.35 -0.20 1.83
CA ARG A 208 19.63 -1.03 2.78
C ARG A 208 20.51 -2.16 3.31
N GLU A 209 21.27 -2.81 2.46
CA GLU A 209 22.16 -3.93 2.82
C GLU A 209 23.33 -3.46 3.70
N ALA A 210 23.80 -2.22 3.51
CA ALA A 210 24.75 -1.58 4.41
C ALA A 210 24.13 -1.14 5.77
N GLY A 211 22.82 -1.30 5.98
CA GLY A 211 22.16 -0.91 7.22
C GLY A 211 21.96 0.60 7.41
N HIS A 212 22.32 1.43 6.44
CA HIS A 212 22.32 2.90 6.60
C HIS A 212 21.03 3.60 6.17
N ARG A 213 20.06 2.88 5.59
CA ARG A 213 18.84 3.48 5.01
C ARG A 213 18.08 4.41 5.96
N ALA A 214 17.92 4.04 7.23
CA ALA A 214 17.19 4.84 8.21
C ALA A 214 17.98 6.10 8.57
N ALA A 215 19.27 5.94 8.91
CA ALA A 215 20.17 7.03 9.24
C ALA A 215 20.29 8.05 8.09
N ILE A 216 20.46 7.60 6.85
CA ILE A 216 20.57 8.48 5.67
C ILE A 216 19.31 9.32 5.47
N LYS A 217 18.12 8.72 5.62
CA LYS A 217 16.86 9.47 5.51
C LYS A 217 16.75 10.54 6.60
N GLU A 218 17.15 10.20 7.81
CA GLU A 218 17.08 11.11 8.94
C GLU A 218 18.11 12.23 8.85
N MET A 219 19.34 11.91 8.45
CA MET A 219 20.38 12.90 8.14
C MET A 219 19.94 13.87 7.05
N ALA A 220 19.27 13.38 6.00
CA ALA A 220 18.72 14.25 4.96
C ALA A 220 17.59 15.15 5.49
N ARG A 221 16.71 14.61 6.35
CA ARG A 221 15.64 15.38 7.02
C ARG A 221 16.20 16.50 7.90
N LEU A 222 17.30 16.22 8.59
CA LEU A 222 17.99 17.17 9.48
C LEU A 222 18.97 18.10 8.74
N GLY A 223 19.12 17.96 7.43
CA GLY A 223 19.96 18.85 6.61
C GLY A 223 21.46 18.54 6.62
N HIS A 224 21.89 17.44 7.24
CA HIS A 224 23.29 17.01 7.24
C HIS A 224 23.78 16.62 5.85
N ILE A 225 22.89 16.09 5.01
CA ILE A 225 23.19 15.72 3.63
C ILE A 225 22.12 16.27 2.67
N ALA A 226 22.52 16.57 1.44
CA ALA A 226 21.58 16.62 0.32
C ALA A 226 21.33 15.20 -0.17
N LEU A 227 20.06 14.78 -0.22
CA LEU A 227 19.65 13.49 -0.76
C LEU A 227 18.76 13.69 -1.98
N GLU A 228 19.25 13.28 -3.14
CA GLU A 228 18.48 13.22 -4.37
C GLU A 228 18.17 11.77 -4.73
N ARG A 229 16.93 11.51 -5.14
CA ARG A 229 16.49 10.19 -5.59
C ARG A 229 16.32 10.22 -7.10
N VAL A 230 17.16 9.45 -7.78
CA VAL A 230 17.19 9.34 -9.24
C VAL A 230 16.70 7.95 -9.62
N GLN A 231 16.05 7.84 -10.77
CA GLN A 231 15.66 6.56 -11.34
C GLN A 231 16.59 6.24 -12.51
N ALA A 232 17.28 5.11 -12.42
CA ALA A 232 18.01 4.53 -13.53
C ALA A 232 17.06 3.63 -14.32
N TYR A 233 16.72 4.03 -15.54
CA TYR A 233 15.85 3.27 -16.43
C TYR A 233 16.67 2.29 -17.27
N PRO A 234 16.14 1.09 -17.55
CA PRO A 234 16.82 0.15 -18.44
C PRO A 234 16.93 0.70 -19.86
N ASP A 235 17.85 0.13 -20.64
CA ASP A 235 17.94 0.32 -22.11
C ASP A 235 17.05 -0.67 -22.88
N VAL A 236 16.53 -1.69 -22.20
CA VAL A 236 15.72 -2.73 -22.83
C VAL A 236 14.26 -2.31 -22.82
N GLU A 237 13.64 -2.33 -23.99
CA GLU A 237 12.23 -1.97 -24.15
C GLU A 237 11.31 -2.84 -23.28
N PRO A 238 10.30 -2.25 -22.61
CA PRO A 238 9.29 -3.00 -21.90
C PRO A 238 8.51 -3.94 -22.82
N ASP A 239 8.14 -5.10 -22.29
CA ASP A 239 7.17 -6.01 -22.90
C ASP A 239 5.77 -5.36 -22.88
N TRP A 240 5.43 -4.66 -23.98
CA TRP A 240 4.18 -3.91 -24.11
C TRP A 240 2.95 -4.81 -24.07
N GLU A 241 3.02 -6.02 -24.63
CA GLU A 241 1.92 -6.99 -24.59
C GLU A 241 1.62 -7.42 -23.16
N ARG A 242 2.66 -7.67 -22.36
CA ARG A 242 2.50 -7.96 -20.93
C ARG A 242 1.96 -6.77 -20.15
N VAL A 243 2.36 -5.55 -20.49
CA VAL A 243 1.80 -4.33 -19.87
C VAL A 243 0.30 -4.24 -20.15
N GLU A 244 -0.10 -4.38 -21.40
CA GLU A 244 -1.51 -4.32 -21.81
C GLU A 244 -2.33 -5.45 -21.18
N ARG A 245 -1.81 -6.68 -21.20
CA ARG A 245 -2.47 -7.83 -20.55
C ARG A 245 -2.71 -7.58 -19.07
N ARG A 246 -1.71 -7.07 -18.34
CA ARG A 246 -1.85 -6.74 -16.90
C ARG A 246 -2.89 -5.67 -16.64
N ARG A 247 -3.00 -4.69 -17.54
CA ARG A 247 -4.03 -3.65 -17.46
C ARG A 247 -5.43 -4.25 -17.66
N LEU A 248 -5.61 -5.07 -18.70
CA LEU A 248 -6.88 -5.75 -18.96
C LEU A 248 -7.28 -6.66 -17.78
N GLU A 249 -6.33 -7.42 -17.22
CA GLU A 249 -6.53 -8.23 -16.02
C GLU A 249 -6.99 -7.36 -14.83
N ALA A 250 -6.33 -6.24 -14.56
CA ALA A 250 -6.70 -5.34 -13.47
C ALA A 250 -8.11 -4.72 -13.66
N MET A 251 -8.45 -4.32 -14.88
CA MET A 251 -9.77 -3.80 -15.21
C MET A 251 -10.86 -4.86 -15.06
N ALA A 252 -10.61 -6.09 -15.52
CA ALA A 252 -11.53 -7.21 -15.38
C ALA A 252 -11.75 -7.57 -13.89
N ASP A 253 -10.68 -7.58 -13.10
CA ASP A 253 -10.75 -7.82 -11.65
C ASP A 253 -11.62 -6.78 -10.94
N LEU A 254 -11.44 -5.49 -11.25
CA LEU A 254 -12.26 -4.43 -10.66
C LEU A 254 -13.72 -4.54 -11.09
N ALA A 255 -13.98 -4.86 -12.37
CA ALA A 255 -15.33 -5.08 -12.87
C ALA A 255 -16.01 -6.27 -12.15
N ALA A 256 -15.27 -7.35 -11.88
CA ALA A 256 -15.76 -8.49 -11.13
C ALA A 256 -16.10 -8.12 -9.68
N VAL A 257 -15.24 -7.35 -9.00
CA VAL A 257 -15.52 -6.86 -7.63
C VAL A 257 -16.75 -5.95 -7.62
N ARG A 258 -16.89 -5.07 -8.61
CA ARG A 258 -18.05 -4.19 -8.75
C ARG A 258 -19.35 -4.98 -8.93
N SER A 259 -19.35 -5.92 -9.88
CA SER A 259 -20.51 -6.77 -10.14
C SER A 259 -20.90 -7.61 -8.91
N LEU A 260 -19.90 -8.13 -8.18
CA LEU A 260 -20.13 -8.81 -6.91
C LEU A 260 -20.86 -7.88 -5.93
N LEU A 261 -20.32 -6.69 -5.66
CA LEU A 261 -20.85 -5.75 -4.67
C LEU A 261 -22.26 -5.27 -4.98
N GLU A 262 -22.60 -5.08 -6.25
CA GLU A 262 -23.94 -4.71 -6.70
C GLU A 262 -24.98 -5.80 -6.37
N GLY A 263 -24.56 -7.07 -6.32
CA GLY A 263 -25.42 -8.20 -5.97
C GLY A 263 -25.44 -8.59 -4.48
N LEU A 264 -24.61 -7.98 -3.63
CA LEU A 264 -24.53 -8.37 -2.22
C LEU A 264 -25.66 -7.74 -1.37
N PRO A 265 -26.28 -8.52 -0.46
CA PRO A 265 -27.23 -7.99 0.50
C PRO A 265 -26.56 -7.00 1.46
N ASP A 266 -27.33 -6.04 1.96
CA ASP A 266 -26.84 -5.11 2.97
C ASP A 266 -26.70 -5.81 4.33
N HIS A 267 -25.50 -5.71 4.91
CA HIS A 267 -25.18 -6.32 6.19
C HIS A 267 -26.06 -5.83 7.33
N LEU A 268 -26.59 -4.60 7.29
CA LEU A 268 -27.39 -4.02 8.36
C LEU A 268 -28.89 -4.30 8.21
N GLN A 269 -29.30 -4.88 7.07
CA GLN A 269 -30.69 -5.23 6.78
C GLN A 269 -30.94 -6.75 6.70
N ALA A 270 -29.86 -7.53 6.51
CA ALA A 270 -29.89 -8.99 6.52
C ALA A 270 -30.05 -9.58 7.92
#